data_AF-A0A132NLN3-F1
#
_entry.id   AF-A0A132NLN3-F1
#
_cell.length_a   1.000
_cell.length_b   1.000
_cell.length_c   1.000
_cell.angle_alpha   90.00
_cell.angle_beta   90.00
_cell.angle_gamma   90.00
#
_symmetry.space_group_name_H-M   'P 1'
#
loop_
_entity.id
_entity.type
_entity.pdbx_description
1 polymer ?
#
loop_
_entity_poly.entity_id
_entity_poly.type
_entity_poly.pdbx_seq_one_letter_code
_entity_poly.pdbx_strand_id
1 'polypeptide(L)'
;RVEVELPNAGRVTGMGLPEGVTLIVGGGFHGKSTLLRALEYGVYDHVPGDGRELVVTRYETVKIRAEDGRQVTRTDVSPFVAGLPTGEDTADFSTPNASGSTSQAANIVEALEAGARVLLVDEDTAATNLMIRDARMQELVAKEREPLTPFVDLVQPLYAEHGVSTVLVMGGSGDYFDVADKVVIMDAFQPRDVTADARAIAERHRTGRVSEAKRFPAIRHRVPDPDSLDPVVRGKSKIKARGTDALQYGDAHIDLGAVEQLVDPSQVTGVGLALARLRDRFLDGRRTLAEALDRLEAELASSGIDALRAGYAGDLEPVAQ
;
A
#
# COMPACT_ATOMS: atom_id res chain seq x y z
N ARG A 1 -4.27 15.81 -19.77
CA ARG A 1 -5.56 15.22 -20.19
C ARG A 1 -5.24 14.05 -21.08
N VAL A 2 -5.95 12.94 -20.91
CA VAL A 2 -5.82 11.72 -21.73
C VAL A 2 -7.19 11.34 -22.29
N GLU A 3 -7.19 10.45 -23.27
CA GLU A 3 -8.38 9.95 -23.96
C GLU A 3 -8.31 8.42 -24.00
N VAL A 4 -9.43 7.76 -23.72
CA VAL A 4 -9.59 6.31 -23.73
C VAL A 4 -10.83 5.97 -24.55
N GLU A 5 -10.72 4.99 -25.44
CA GLU A 5 -11.85 4.46 -26.21
C GLU A 5 -12.42 3.25 -25.47
N LEU A 6 -13.65 3.37 -24.98
CA LEU A 6 -14.36 2.30 -24.30
C LEU A 6 -15.33 1.59 -25.25
N PRO A 7 -15.48 0.25 -25.16
CA PRO A 7 -16.28 -0.52 -26.12
C PRO A 7 -17.76 -0.12 -26.15
N ASN A 8 -18.31 0.34 -25.01
CA ASN A 8 -19.73 0.66 -24.87
C ASN A 8 -20.01 2.17 -24.73
N ALA A 9 -19.15 2.90 -24.03
CA ALA A 9 -19.33 4.35 -23.80
C ALA A 9 -18.65 5.22 -24.88
N GLY A 10 -17.92 4.59 -25.80
CA GLY A 10 -17.12 5.28 -26.80
C GLY A 10 -15.98 6.05 -26.16
N ARG A 11 -15.65 7.20 -26.74
CA ARG A 11 -14.51 8.04 -26.36
C ARG A 11 -14.76 8.82 -25.07
N VAL A 12 -13.93 8.57 -24.07
CA VAL A 12 -13.95 9.27 -22.78
C VAL A 12 -12.63 10.02 -22.59
N THR A 13 -12.69 11.21 -22.01
CA THR A 13 -11.49 11.99 -21.68
C THR A 13 -11.43 12.31 -20.20
N GLY A 14 -10.23 12.33 -19.64
CA GLY A 14 -10.04 12.63 -18.22
C GLY A 14 -8.62 13.05 -17.87
N MET A 15 -8.35 13.15 -16.58
CA MET A 15 -6.99 13.22 -16.06
C MET A 15 -6.38 11.82 -16.09
N GLY A 16 -5.20 11.70 -16.70
CA GLY A 16 -4.39 10.49 -16.62
C GLY A 16 -3.17 10.79 -15.75
N LEU A 17 -2.91 9.95 -14.77
CA LEU A 17 -1.68 9.97 -13.99
C LEU A 17 -0.70 8.98 -14.64
N PRO A 18 0.47 9.43 -15.10
CA PRO A 18 1.46 8.52 -15.68
C PRO A 18 2.10 7.64 -14.59
N GLU A 19 2.76 6.57 -15.01
CA GLU A 19 3.66 5.84 -14.11
C GLU A 19 4.77 6.76 -13.59
N GLY A 20 5.26 6.47 -12.38
CA GLY A 20 6.25 7.28 -11.66
C GLY A 20 5.74 7.81 -10.33
N VAL A 21 6.30 8.94 -9.89
CA VAL A 21 5.95 9.61 -8.63
C VAL A 21 5.05 10.81 -8.91
N THR A 22 3.80 10.71 -8.48
CA THR A 22 2.81 11.79 -8.59
C THR A 22 2.53 12.39 -7.23
N LEU A 23 2.62 13.71 -7.13
CA LEU A 23 2.17 14.46 -5.96
C LEU A 23 0.81 15.11 -6.21
N ILE A 24 -0.08 15.00 -5.22
CA ILE A 24 -1.33 15.74 -5.14
C ILE A 24 -1.19 16.74 -4.00
N VAL A 25 -1.07 18.02 -4.35
CA VAL A 25 -0.81 19.13 -3.42
C VAL A 25 -1.98 20.11 -3.36
N GLY A 26 -1.93 21.06 -2.43
CA GLY A 26 -2.96 22.11 -2.29
C GLY A 26 -3.37 22.37 -0.85
N GLY A 27 -4.16 23.42 -0.64
CA GLY A 27 -4.66 23.80 0.68
C GLY A 27 -5.51 22.71 1.36
N GLY A 28 -5.66 22.80 2.68
CA GLY A 28 -6.62 21.98 3.42
C GLY A 28 -8.04 22.25 2.91
N PHE A 29 -8.85 21.19 2.75
CA PHE A 29 -10.22 21.25 2.21
C PHE A 29 -10.39 21.57 0.71
N HIS A 30 -9.33 21.49 -0.11
CA HIS A 30 -9.44 21.69 -1.57
C HIS A 30 -9.69 20.38 -2.36
N GLY A 31 -9.88 19.24 -1.69
CA GLY A 31 -10.26 17.96 -2.33
C GLY A 31 -9.13 16.95 -2.56
N LYS A 32 -7.95 17.11 -1.94
CA LYS A 32 -6.81 16.19 -2.09
C LYS A 32 -7.13 14.75 -1.67
N SER A 33 -7.52 14.54 -0.42
CA SER A 33 -7.86 13.20 0.09
C SER A 33 -9.12 12.64 -0.56
N THR A 34 -10.04 13.48 -1.04
CA THR A 34 -11.19 13.04 -1.85
C THR A 34 -10.73 12.43 -3.17
N LEU A 35 -9.79 13.07 -3.88
CA LEU A 35 -9.20 12.54 -5.09
C LEU A 35 -8.44 11.23 -4.81
N LEU A 36 -7.61 11.19 -3.75
CA LEU A 36 -6.87 9.98 -3.40
C LEU A 36 -7.80 8.81 -3.02
N ARG A 37 -8.88 9.06 -2.29
CA ARG A 37 -9.92 8.04 -1.99
C ARG A 37 -10.62 7.54 -3.25
N ALA A 38 -10.84 8.39 -4.24
CA ALA A 38 -11.40 7.95 -5.51
C ALA A 38 -10.43 7.02 -6.26
N LEU A 39 -9.12 7.28 -6.19
CA LEU A 39 -8.08 6.39 -6.74
C LEU A 39 -7.97 5.07 -5.96
N GLU A 40 -8.08 5.14 -4.64
CA GLU A 40 -8.03 3.98 -3.74
C GLU A 40 -9.13 2.96 -4.04
N TYR A 41 -10.35 3.43 -4.27
CA TYR A 41 -11.47 2.59 -4.67
C TYR A 41 -11.58 2.40 -6.19
N GLY A 42 -10.64 2.93 -6.98
CA GLY A 42 -10.59 2.74 -8.43
C GLY A 42 -10.20 1.31 -8.85
N VAL A 43 -9.86 0.46 -7.89
CA VAL A 43 -9.66 -0.99 -8.08
C VAL A 43 -10.99 -1.76 -8.18
N TYR A 44 -12.11 -1.09 -7.94
CA TYR A 44 -13.45 -1.65 -8.04
C TYR A 44 -14.24 -0.96 -9.15
N ASP A 45 -15.05 -1.75 -9.84
CA ASP A 45 -16.15 -1.20 -10.64
C ASP A 45 -17.17 -0.52 -9.71
N HIS A 46 -17.65 0.66 -10.10
CA HIS A 46 -18.70 1.39 -9.39
C HIS A 46 -20.02 1.30 -10.16
N VAL A 47 -21.13 1.27 -9.42
CA VAL A 47 -22.47 1.25 -10.01
C VAL A 47 -22.75 2.55 -10.79
N PRO A 48 -23.55 2.50 -11.87
CA PRO A 48 -23.89 3.70 -12.63
C PRO A 48 -24.54 4.79 -11.75
N GLY A 49 -24.04 6.02 -11.87
CA GLY A 49 -24.54 7.17 -11.10
C GLY A 49 -23.86 7.38 -9.74
N ASP A 50 -22.87 6.56 -9.37
CA ASP A 50 -22.05 6.76 -8.17
C ASP A 50 -21.19 8.05 -8.26
N GLY A 51 -20.73 8.40 -9.46
CA GLY A 51 -19.83 9.51 -9.74
C GLY A 51 -18.36 9.08 -9.90
N ARG A 52 -18.00 7.85 -9.52
CA ARG A 52 -16.66 7.26 -9.68
C ARG A 52 -16.60 6.14 -10.73
N GLU A 53 -17.67 5.88 -11.48
CA GLU A 53 -17.76 4.79 -12.46
C GLU A 53 -16.72 4.82 -13.60
N LEU A 54 -16.01 5.94 -13.77
CA LEU A 54 -14.92 6.09 -14.74
C LEU A 54 -13.59 6.47 -14.07
N VAL A 55 -13.51 6.35 -12.75
CA VAL A 55 -12.27 6.49 -11.98
C VAL A 55 -11.70 5.10 -11.76
N VAL A 56 -10.63 4.80 -12.50
CA VAL A 56 -9.99 3.48 -12.47
C VAL A 56 -8.54 3.60 -12.03
N THR A 57 -8.09 2.61 -11.27
CA THR A 57 -6.68 2.39 -10.94
C THR A 57 -6.30 0.96 -11.26
N ARG A 58 -5.00 0.68 -11.23
CA ARG A 58 -4.49 -0.69 -11.42
C ARG A 58 -5.00 -1.57 -10.29
N TYR A 59 -5.41 -2.80 -10.55
CA TYR A 59 -5.87 -3.71 -9.49
C TYR A 59 -4.75 -3.99 -8.46
N GLU A 60 -3.48 -3.88 -8.85
CA GLU A 60 -2.31 -3.97 -7.97
C GLU A 60 -2.04 -2.68 -7.14
N THR A 61 -3.06 -1.82 -6.95
CA THR A 61 -2.95 -0.57 -6.18
C THR A 61 -3.23 -0.78 -4.70
N VAL A 62 -2.30 -0.39 -3.84
CA VAL A 62 -2.40 -0.55 -2.38
C VAL A 62 -2.30 0.80 -1.68
N LYS A 63 -3.24 1.07 -0.77
CA LYS A 63 -3.19 2.21 0.15
C LYS A 63 -2.28 1.91 1.33
N ILE A 64 -1.32 2.77 1.55
CA ILE A 64 -0.34 2.71 2.63
C ILE A 64 -0.68 3.75 3.69
N ARG A 65 -0.58 3.35 4.95
CA ARG A 65 -0.71 4.22 6.12
C ARG A 65 0.13 3.71 7.30
N ALA A 66 0.26 4.52 8.34
CA ALA A 66 0.80 4.06 9.61
C ALA A 66 -0.24 3.25 10.40
N GLU A 67 0.24 2.21 11.09
CA GLU A 67 -0.56 1.24 11.84
C GLU A 67 0.10 0.98 13.20
N ASP A 68 0.12 2.02 14.04
CA ASP A 68 0.74 1.95 15.36
C ASP A 68 0.14 0.82 16.20
N GLY A 69 1.02 -0.02 16.75
CA GLY A 69 0.66 -1.18 17.57
C GLY A 69 0.42 -2.49 16.82
N ARG A 70 0.45 -2.52 15.49
CA ARG A 70 0.29 -3.80 14.76
C ARG A 70 1.47 -4.75 14.98
N GLN A 71 1.21 -6.04 14.85
CA GLN A 71 2.24 -7.06 14.79
C GLN A 71 2.92 -7.07 13.41
N VAL A 72 4.24 -7.27 13.42
CA VAL A 72 5.06 -7.51 12.22
C VAL A 72 5.86 -8.79 12.45
N THR A 73 5.94 -9.65 11.43
CA THR A 73 6.61 -10.96 11.54
C THR A 73 7.57 -11.18 10.38
N ARG A 74 8.86 -11.27 10.73
CA ARG A 74 9.97 -11.64 9.83
C ARG A 74 10.03 -10.82 8.53
N THR A 75 9.76 -9.53 8.64
CA THR A 75 9.67 -8.60 7.51
C THR A 75 10.99 -7.84 7.33
N ASP A 76 11.47 -7.71 6.11
CA ASP A 76 12.68 -6.93 5.81
C ASP A 76 12.34 -5.44 5.73
N VAL A 77 12.49 -4.73 6.85
CA VAL A 77 12.31 -3.27 6.94
C VAL A 77 13.62 -2.51 6.79
N SER A 78 14.72 -3.20 6.46
CA SER A 78 16.03 -2.58 6.27
C SER A 78 16.12 -1.48 5.19
N PRO A 79 15.26 -1.42 4.14
CA PRO A 79 15.23 -0.25 3.25
C PRO A 79 14.97 1.06 4.00
N PHE A 80 14.13 0.99 5.04
CA PHE A 80 13.63 2.13 5.79
C PHE A 80 14.29 2.28 7.16
N VAL A 81 14.77 1.19 7.75
CA VAL A 81 15.30 1.16 9.12
C VAL A 81 16.69 0.52 9.10
N ALA A 82 17.73 1.37 9.13
CA ALA A 82 19.11 0.90 9.05
C ALA A 82 19.58 0.13 10.30
N GLY A 83 18.96 0.38 11.45
CA GLY A 83 19.24 -0.32 12.69
C GLY A 83 18.28 0.10 13.80
N LEU A 84 18.19 -0.72 14.84
CA LEU A 84 17.35 -0.45 16.01
C LEU A 84 18.21 -0.22 17.25
N PRO A 85 17.78 0.63 18.20
CA PRO A 85 18.49 0.79 19.47
C PRO A 85 18.67 -0.52 20.25
N THR A 86 17.76 -1.48 20.04
CA THR A 86 17.79 -2.82 20.63
C THR A 86 18.83 -3.74 19.98
N GLY A 87 19.37 -3.37 18.80
CA GLY A 87 20.32 -4.18 18.03
C GLY A 87 19.68 -5.32 17.23
N GLU A 88 18.35 -5.38 17.15
CA GLU A 88 17.63 -6.37 16.36
C GLU A 88 17.89 -6.21 14.85
N ASP A 89 17.90 -7.33 14.12
CA ASP A 89 18.11 -7.36 12.68
C ASP A 89 16.87 -6.81 11.94
N THR A 90 17.06 -5.71 11.22
CA THR A 90 15.98 -5.06 10.45
C THR A 90 15.67 -5.78 9.14
N ALA A 91 16.54 -6.68 8.69
CA ALA A 91 16.27 -7.54 7.53
C ALA A 91 15.36 -8.74 7.86
N ASP A 92 15.15 -9.04 9.15
CA ASP A 92 14.27 -10.12 9.65
C ASP A 92 13.43 -9.62 10.85
N PHE A 93 12.86 -8.42 10.70
CA PHE A 93 12.24 -7.69 11.79
C PHE A 93 10.93 -8.34 12.23
N SER A 94 10.79 -8.52 13.55
CA SER A 94 9.57 -9.03 14.18
C SER A 94 9.25 -8.25 15.45
N THR A 95 8.00 -7.86 15.64
CA THR A 95 7.53 -7.20 16.87
C THR A 95 6.04 -7.46 17.07
N PRO A 96 5.58 -7.66 18.32
CA PRO A 96 4.14 -7.70 18.61
C PRO A 96 3.50 -6.30 18.64
N ASN A 97 4.29 -5.23 18.63
CA ASN A 97 3.82 -3.86 18.81
C ASN A 97 4.74 -2.87 18.06
N ALA A 98 4.52 -2.74 16.75
CA ALA A 98 5.28 -1.82 15.90
C ALA A 98 4.94 -0.35 16.20
N SER A 99 5.89 0.56 16.03
CA SER A 99 5.62 2.01 16.07
C SER A 99 4.99 2.47 14.76
N GLY A 100 4.46 3.69 14.70
CA GLY A 100 3.93 4.27 13.46
C GLY A 100 4.88 4.20 12.25
N SER A 101 6.18 4.47 12.42
CA SER A 101 7.14 4.42 11.30
C SER A 101 7.53 3.00 10.92
N THR A 102 7.73 2.09 11.88
CA THR A 102 8.09 0.70 11.56
C THR A 102 6.92 -0.09 11.01
N SER A 103 5.69 0.21 11.45
CA SER A 103 4.46 -0.34 10.88
C SER A 103 4.23 0.12 9.44
N GLN A 104 4.43 1.41 9.14
CA GLN A 104 4.31 1.90 7.77
C GLN A 104 5.42 1.36 6.86
N ALA A 105 6.67 1.26 7.36
CA ALA A 105 7.75 0.62 6.63
C ALA A 105 7.43 -0.84 6.30
N ALA A 106 6.92 -1.60 7.29
CA ALA A 106 6.44 -2.97 7.11
C ALA A 106 5.30 -3.05 6.08
N ASN A 107 4.30 -2.17 6.16
CA ASN A 107 3.19 -2.12 5.22
C ASN A 107 3.68 -1.93 3.78
N ILE A 108 4.61 -1.00 3.53
CA ILE A 108 5.19 -0.80 2.20
C ILE A 108 5.86 -2.07 1.69
N VAL A 109 6.77 -2.67 2.46
CA VAL A 109 7.51 -3.84 1.98
C VAL A 109 6.63 -5.09 1.85
N GLU A 110 5.60 -5.23 2.67
CA GLU A 110 4.59 -6.30 2.56
C GLU A 110 3.75 -6.12 1.29
N ALA A 111 3.34 -4.90 0.96
CA ALA A 111 2.63 -4.60 -0.28
C ALA A 111 3.50 -4.91 -1.51
N LEU A 112 4.80 -4.55 -1.46
CA LEU A 112 5.76 -4.87 -2.51
C LEU A 112 5.96 -6.37 -2.68
N GLU A 113 6.10 -7.11 -1.58
CA GLU A 113 6.21 -8.57 -1.60
C GLU A 113 4.96 -9.24 -2.16
N ALA A 114 3.78 -8.70 -1.85
CA ALA A 114 2.49 -9.17 -2.36
C ALA A 114 2.22 -8.79 -3.83
N GLY A 115 3.11 -8.01 -4.47
CA GLY A 115 3.04 -7.72 -5.90
C GLY A 115 2.41 -6.37 -6.25
N ALA A 116 2.27 -5.44 -5.30
CA ALA A 116 1.78 -4.09 -5.59
C ALA A 116 2.57 -3.41 -6.74
N ARG A 117 1.86 -2.62 -7.56
CA ARG A 117 2.45 -1.80 -8.64
C ARG A 117 2.19 -0.31 -8.47
N VAL A 118 1.23 0.06 -7.61
CA VAL A 118 0.95 1.45 -7.26
C VAL A 118 0.76 1.55 -5.75
N LEU A 119 1.45 2.49 -5.12
CA LEU A 119 1.26 2.83 -3.72
C LEU A 119 0.52 4.17 -3.61
N LEU A 120 -0.55 4.21 -2.82
CA LEU A 120 -1.24 5.45 -2.46
C LEU A 120 -0.85 5.84 -1.05
N VAL A 121 -0.44 7.08 -0.83
CA VAL A 121 -0.02 7.58 0.49
C VAL A 121 -0.71 8.91 0.78
N ASP A 122 -1.31 9.04 1.96
CA ASP A 122 -1.83 10.32 2.46
C ASP A 122 -0.99 10.78 3.66
N GLU A 123 -0.39 11.97 3.58
CA GLU A 123 0.43 12.57 4.64
C GLU A 123 -0.34 12.62 5.98
N ASP A 124 -1.66 12.81 5.95
CA ASP A 124 -2.49 12.90 7.16
C ASP A 124 -2.62 11.57 7.93
N THR A 125 -2.32 10.44 7.27
CA THR A 125 -2.37 9.08 7.86
C THR A 125 -1.01 8.39 7.92
N ALA A 126 0.04 9.06 7.46
CA ALA A 126 1.40 8.56 7.45
C ALA A 126 2.16 8.97 8.71
N ALA A 127 3.19 8.19 9.06
CA ALA A 127 4.17 8.54 10.07
C ALA A 127 5.12 9.60 9.49
N THR A 128 5.01 10.84 9.96
CA THR A 128 5.79 11.99 9.44
C THR A 128 7.30 11.72 9.42
N ASN A 129 7.82 11.07 10.46
CA ASN A 129 9.23 10.71 10.59
C ASN A 129 9.71 9.66 9.58
N LEU A 130 8.81 8.87 8.99
CA LEU A 130 9.13 8.00 7.87
C LEU A 130 9.03 8.76 6.53
N MET A 131 8.17 9.77 6.42
CA MET A 131 7.90 10.44 5.16
C MET A 131 9.01 11.42 4.76
N ILE A 132 9.50 12.20 5.71
CA ILE A 132 10.43 13.30 5.45
C ILE A 132 11.49 13.42 6.53
N ARG A 133 12.60 14.05 6.15
CA ARG A 133 13.60 14.55 7.08
C ARG A 133 14.25 15.77 6.46
N ASP A 134 14.09 16.94 7.08
CA ASP A 134 14.60 18.18 6.51
C ASP A 134 16.13 18.33 6.70
N ALA A 135 16.73 19.28 5.98
CA ALA A 135 18.17 19.55 6.06
C ALA A 135 18.64 19.99 7.46
N ARG A 136 17.77 20.66 8.24
CA ARG A 136 18.10 21.10 9.61
C ARG A 136 18.20 19.91 10.56
N MET A 137 17.31 18.94 10.42
CA MET A 137 17.33 17.70 11.18
C MET A 137 18.50 16.80 10.77
N GLN A 138 18.91 16.82 9.50
CA GLN A 138 20.14 16.17 9.06
C GLN A 138 21.39 16.82 9.68
N GLU A 139 21.41 18.15 9.85
CA GLU A 139 22.51 18.87 10.50
C GLU A 139 22.54 18.64 12.03
N LEU A 140 21.37 18.66 12.68
CA LEU A 140 21.27 18.52 14.13
C LEU A 140 21.53 17.09 14.60
N VAL A 141 20.96 16.11 13.90
CA VAL A 141 21.07 14.69 14.24
C VAL A 141 21.87 14.02 13.14
N ALA A 142 23.08 13.56 13.42
CA ALA A 142 23.89 12.85 12.42
C ALA A 142 23.19 11.57 11.95
N LYS A 143 23.41 11.14 10.70
CA LYS A 143 22.75 9.95 10.12
C LYS A 143 22.97 8.69 10.96
N GLU A 144 24.11 8.54 11.62
CA GLU A 144 24.42 7.39 12.48
C GLU A 144 23.52 7.30 13.72
N ARG A 145 22.82 8.40 14.06
CA ARG A 145 21.88 8.49 15.19
C ARG A 145 20.42 8.56 14.75
N GLU A 146 20.15 8.66 13.45
CA GLU A 146 18.81 8.61 12.87
C GLU A 146 18.69 7.32 12.04
N PRO A 147 18.12 6.24 12.62
CA PRO A 147 18.05 4.96 11.96
C PRO A 147 17.11 4.95 10.74
N LEU A 148 16.19 5.91 10.65
CA LEU A 148 15.23 5.95 9.55
C LEU A 148 15.86 6.52 8.29
N THR A 149 15.54 5.89 7.17
CA THR A 149 15.73 6.44 5.83
C THR A 149 14.38 6.95 5.34
N PRO A 150 14.22 8.26 5.09
CA PRO A 150 12.91 8.82 4.79
C PRO A 150 12.44 8.39 3.39
N PHE A 151 11.13 8.22 3.23
CA PHE A 151 10.53 7.73 1.99
C PHE A 151 10.78 8.66 0.79
N VAL A 152 10.96 9.97 1.03
CA VAL A 152 11.37 10.93 -0.01
C VAL A 152 12.68 10.53 -0.73
N ASP A 153 13.57 9.80 -0.04
CA ASP A 153 14.83 9.32 -0.61
C ASP A 153 14.70 7.93 -1.27
N LEU A 154 13.60 7.23 -1.05
CA LEU A 154 13.36 5.86 -1.52
C LEU A 154 12.32 5.79 -2.65
N VAL A 155 11.43 6.78 -2.76
CA VAL A 155 10.30 6.76 -3.69
C VAL A 155 10.74 6.72 -5.16
N GLN A 156 11.76 7.49 -5.55
CA GLN A 156 12.27 7.47 -6.91
C GLN A 156 13.09 6.20 -7.22
N PRO A 157 14.01 5.75 -6.35
CA PRO A 157 14.65 4.45 -6.52
C PRO A 157 13.66 3.28 -6.61
N LEU A 158 12.58 3.31 -5.82
CA LEU A 158 11.53 2.29 -5.87
C LEU A 158 10.90 2.21 -7.26
N TYR A 159 10.50 3.35 -7.83
CA TYR A 159 9.98 3.39 -9.20
C TYR A 159 11.03 2.93 -10.23
N ALA A 160 12.25 3.46 -10.16
CA ALA A 160 13.29 3.20 -11.14
C ALA A 160 13.77 1.74 -11.17
N GLU A 161 13.82 1.07 -10.01
CA GLU A 161 14.37 -0.29 -9.88
C GLU A 161 13.28 -1.39 -9.89
N HIS A 162 12.07 -1.08 -9.41
CA HIS A 162 10.99 -2.07 -9.25
C HIS A 162 9.73 -1.74 -10.06
N GLY A 163 9.68 -0.59 -10.75
CA GLY A 163 8.53 -0.18 -11.56
C GLY A 163 7.27 0.12 -10.75
N VAL A 164 7.40 0.34 -9.44
CA VAL A 164 6.26 0.62 -8.55
C VAL A 164 6.03 2.13 -8.49
N SER A 165 4.89 2.57 -9.01
CA SER A 165 4.49 3.98 -9.00
C SER A 165 3.97 4.41 -7.63
N THR A 166 4.04 5.69 -7.31
CA THR A 166 3.51 6.22 -6.05
C THR A 166 2.69 7.48 -6.30
N VAL A 167 1.49 7.54 -5.72
CA VAL A 167 0.68 8.76 -5.63
C VAL A 167 0.64 9.22 -4.19
N LEU A 168 1.17 10.42 -3.92
CA LEU A 168 1.25 10.99 -2.58
C LEU A 168 0.39 12.24 -2.47
N VAL A 169 -0.53 12.26 -1.51
CA VAL A 169 -1.16 13.51 -1.06
C VAL A 169 -0.23 14.17 -0.05
N MET A 170 0.17 15.41 -0.37
CA MET A 170 1.05 16.22 0.47
C MET A 170 0.45 17.61 0.69
N GLY A 171 0.62 18.16 1.88
CA GLY A 171 0.24 19.53 2.26
C GLY A 171 1.29 20.23 3.12
N GLY A 172 2.20 19.50 3.77
CA GLY A 172 3.15 20.04 4.74
C GLY A 172 4.60 20.21 4.25
N SER A 173 5.05 19.43 3.26
CA SER A 173 6.45 19.45 2.79
C SER A 173 6.60 19.61 1.28
N GLY A 174 7.55 20.46 0.88
CA GLY A 174 8.00 20.65 -0.50
C GLY A 174 9.19 19.75 -0.91
N ASP A 175 9.73 18.94 0.01
CA ASP A 175 10.92 18.11 -0.23
C ASP A 175 10.73 17.09 -1.35
N TYR A 176 9.48 16.71 -1.63
CA TYR A 176 9.14 15.79 -2.71
C TYR A 176 9.15 16.43 -4.10
N PHE A 177 9.20 17.77 -4.23
CA PHE A 177 9.28 18.42 -5.54
C PHE A 177 10.54 18.04 -6.32
N ASP A 178 11.62 17.71 -5.61
CA ASP A 178 12.89 17.28 -6.20
C ASP A 178 12.80 15.89 -6.86
N VAL A 179 11.84 15.05 -6.44
CA VAL A 179 11.74 13.64 -6.86
C VAL A 179 10.46 13.34 -7.63
N ALA A 180 9.51 14.28 -7.73
CA ALA A 180 8.23 14.05 -8.38
C ALA A 180 8.31 14.14 -9.91
N ASP A 181 7.77 13.14 -10.59
CA ASP A 181 7.56 13.16 -12.04
C ASP A 181 6.38 14.06 -12.42
N LYS A 182 5.34 14.07 -11.59
CA LYS A 182 4.11 14.83 -11.79
C LYS A 182 3.67 15.54 -10.51
N VAL A 183 3.26 16.79 -10.61
CA VAL A 183 2.65 17.53 -9.50
C VAL A 183 1.30 18.10 -9.92
N VAL A 184 0.25 17.69 -9.23
CA VAL A 184 -1.12 18.14 -9.42
C VAL A 184 -1.52 18.95 -8.20
N ILE A 185 -1.90 20.21 -8.39
CA ILE A 185 -2.51 21.00 -7.32
C ILE A 185 -4.04 20.86 -7.39
N MET A 186 -4.65 20.58 -6.25
CA MET A 186 -6.08 20.70 -6.03
C MET A 186 -6.37 22.10 -5.48
N ASP A 187 -7.17 22.87 -6.22
CA ASP A 187 -7.62 24.19 -5.80
C ASP A 187 -9.12 24.34 -6.08
N ALA A 188 -9.91 24.67 -5.05
CA ALA A 188 -11.36 24.73 -5.14
C ALA A 188 -11.96 23.51 -5.86
N PHE A 189 -11.48 22.30 -5.51
CA PHE A 189 -11.90 21.01 -6.09
C PHE A 189 -11.53 20.80 -7.56
N GLN A 190 -10.65 21.63 -8.12
CA GLN A 190 -10.19 21.52 -9.50
C GLN A 190 -8.70 21.10 -9.56
N PRO A 191 -8.37 20.00 -10.26
CA PRO A 191 -7.00 19.58 -10.45
C PRO A 191 -6.31 20.44 -11.53
N ARG A 192 -5.07 20.87 -11.27
CA ARG A 192 -4.21 21.53 -12.25
C ARG A 192 -2.81 20.94 -12.21
N ASP A 193 -2.22 20.74 -13.38
CA ASP A 193 -0.82 20.35 -13.49
C ASP A 193 0.07 21.56 -13.19
N VAL A 194 0.89 21.46 -12.14
CA VAL A 194 1.85 22.48 -11.71
C VAL A 194 3.27 21.91 -11.66
N THR A 195 3.54 20.87 -12.42
CA THR A 195 4.85 20.20 -12.43
C THR A 195 5.99 21.16 -12.76
N ALA A 196 5.80 22.04 -13.75
CA ALA A 196 6.81 23.04 -14.12
C ALA A 196 7.07 24.05 -12.99
N ASP A 197 6.01 24.51 -12.33
CA ASP A 197 6.12 25.47 -11.21
C ASP A 197 6.81 24.82 -10.01
N ALA A 198 6.46 23.57 -9.68
CA ALA A 198 7.09 22.81 -8.60
C ALA A 198 8.60 22.64 -8.83
N ARG A 199 9.01 22.28 -10.06
CA ARG A 199 10.43 22.19 -10.44
C ARG A 199 11.15 23.54 -10.33
N ALA A 200 10.53 24.63 -10.80
CA ALA A 200 11.09 25.97 -10.67
C ALA A 200 11.19 26.45 -9.21
N ILE A 201 10.29 26.00 -8.33
CA ILE A 201 10.37 26.28 -6.89
C ILE A 201 11.53 25.50 -6.26
N ALA A 202 11.65 24.20 -6.56
CA ALA A 202 12.74 23.35 -6.07
C ALA A 202 14.12 23.88 -6.48
N GLU A 203 14.26 24.34 -7.73
CA GLU A 203 15.51 24.94 -8.23
C GLU A 203 15.86 26.27 -7.53
N ARG A 204 14.87 27.13 -7.28
CA ARG A 204 15.04 28.42 -6.58
C ARG A 204 15.31 28.25 -5.08
N HIS A 205 14.71 27.24 -4.47
CA HIS A 205 14.75 26.98 -3.03
C HIS A 205 15.34 25.60 -2.77
N ARG A 206 16.61 25.42 -3.14
CA ARG A 206 17.33 24.18 -2.84
C ARG A 206 17.32 23.95 -1.33
N THR A 207 16.80 22.79 -0.94
CA THR A 207 16.64 22.39 0.47
C THR A 207 17.97 22.22 1.18
N GLY A 208 19.05 21.94 0.44
CA GLY A 208 20.34 21.55 0.99
C GLY A 208 20.34 20.12 1.56
N ARG A 209 19.21 19.40 1.43
CA ARG A 209 19.08 18.02 1.88
C ARG A 209 20.01 17.13 1.07
N VAL A 210 20.67 16.20 1.75
CA VAL A 210 21.44 15.14 1.10
C VAL A 210 20.58 13.89 1.09
N SER A 211 20.38 13.29 -0.08
CA SER A 211 19.62 12.06 -0.18
C SER A 211 20.34 10.92 0.53
N GLU A 212 19.62 10.23 1.42
CA GLU A 212 20.15 9.18 2.28
C GLU A 212 20.10 7.79 1.63
N ALA A 213 19.40 7.66 0.51
CA ALA A 213 19.31 6.44 -0.28
C ALA A 213 19.46 6.74 -1.77
N LYS A 214 20.18 5.87 -2.47
CA LYS A 214 20.34 5.94 -3.94
C LYS A 214 19.68 4.77 -4.66
N ARG A 215 19.26 3.76 -3.90
CA ARG A 215 18.72 2.50 -4.40
C ARG A 215 17.62 2.00 -3.49
N PHE A 216 16.75 1.17 -4.04
CA PHE A 216 15.80 0.40 -3.24
C PHE A 216 16.25 -1.06 -3.29
N PRO A 217 16.64 -1.69 -2.17
CA PRO A 217 17.20 -3.04 -2.19
C PRO A 217 16.18 -4.05 -2.75
N ALA A 218 16.67 -5.25 -3.09
CA ALA A 218 15.80 -6.30 -3.63
C ALA A 218 14.69 -6.65 -2.62
N ILE A 219 13.47 -6.84 -3.12
CA ILE A 219 12.34 -7.25 -2.29
C ILE A 219 12.60 -8.68 -1.79
N ARG A 220 12.60 -8.85 -0.46
CA ARG A 220 12.79 -10.16 0.16
C ARG A 220 11.46 -10.92 0.15
N HIS A 221 11.50 -12.15 -0.34
CA HIS A 221 10.33 -13.03 -0.37
C HIS A 221 10.38 -14.03 0.80
N ARG A 222 9.40 -13.94 1.70
CA ARG A 222 9.23 -14.79 2.86
C ARG A 222 8.60 -16.11 2.45
N VAL A 223 8.93 -17.16 3.19
CA VAL A 223 8.33 -18.49 3.08
C VAL A 223 7.45 -18.68 4.32
N PRO A 224 6.12 -18.61 4.19
CA PRO A 224 5.23 -18.78 5.32
C PRO A 224 5.28 -20.20 5.88
N ASP A 225 5.22 -20.32 7.21
CA ASP A 225 5.00 -21.59 7.88
C ASP A 225 3.54 -22.03 7.65
N PRO A 226 3.26 -23.20 7.03
CA PRO A 226 1.89 -23.69 6.85
C PRO A 226 1.12 -23.84 8.17
N ASP A 227 1.81 -24.11 9.28
CA ASP A 227 1.18 -24.29 10.59
C ASP A 227 0.84 -22.96 11.27
N SER A 228 1.25 -21.82 10.69
CA SER A 228 0.86 -20.49 11.18
C SER A 228 -0.61 -20.12 10.93
N LEU A 229 -1.29 -20.88 10.07
CA LEU A 229 -2.69 -20.68 9.74
C LEU A 229 -3.52 -21.85 10.26
N ASP A 230 -4.35 -21.64 11.29
CA ASP A 230 -5.35 -22.64 11.69
C ASP A 230 -6.74 -22.03 11.89
N PRO A 231 -7.71 -22.31 10.98
CA PRO A 231 -9.07 -21.84 11.15
C PRO A 231 -9.88 -22.72 12.12
N VAL A 232 -9.37 -23.86 12.58
CA VAL A 232 -10.17 -24.86 13.30
C VAL A 232 -10.16 -24.64 14.80
N VAL A 233 -11.35 -24.56 15.41
CA VAL A 233 -11.54 -24.54 16.86
C VAL A 233 -12.49 -25.65 17.24
N ARG A 234 -12.07 -26.56 18.13
CA ARG A 234 -12.87 -27.71 18.61
C ARG A 234 -13.45 -28.53 17.44
N GLY A 235 -12.65 -28.75 16.40
CA GLY A 235 -13.02 -29.55 15.22
C GLY A 235 -13.95 -28.86 14.22
N LYS A 236 -14.20 -27.56 14.37
CA LYS A 236 -15.02 -26.77 13.43
C LYS A 236 -14.22 -25.59 12.88
N SER A 237 -14.30 -25.37 11.57
CA SER A 237 -13.75 -24.15 10.95
C SER A 237 -14.50 -22.92 11.48
N LYS A 238 -13.74 -21.93 11.93
CA LYS A 238 -14.22 -20.69 12.53
C LYS A 238 -13.63 -19.51 11.77
N ILE A 239 -14.25 -19.21 10.63
CA ILE A 239 -13.94 -18.06 9.78
C ILE A 239 -15.16 -17.14 9.82
N LYS A 240 -15.01 -15.95 10.40
CA LYS A 240 -16.13 -15.02 10.54
C LYS A 240 -15.68 -13.57 10.46
N ALA A 241 -16.20 -12.85 9.48
CA ALA A 241 -16.07 -11.41 9.39
C ALA A 241 -16.84 -10.69 10.53
N ARG A 242 -16.30 -9.54 10.93
CA ARG A 242 -16.89 -8.61 11.88
C ARG A 242 -16.87 -7.23 11.23
N GLY A 243 -17.84 -6.99 10.34
CA GLY A 243 -17.78 -5.84 9.44
C GLY A 243 -16.64 -5.98 8.43
N THR A 244 -16.09 -4.85 8.02
CA THR A 244 -14.87 -4.74 7.18
C THR A 244 -13.58 -4.79 7.99
N ASP A 245 -13.67 -4.52 9.29
CA ASP A 245 -12.50 -4.13 10.09
C ASP A 245 -11.87 -5.31 10.85
N ALA A 246 -12.50 -6.48 10.88
CA ALA A 246 -11.93 -7.61 11.61
C ALA A 246 -12.37 -8.98 11.08
N LEU A 247 -11.42 -9.91 11.15
CA LEU A 247 -11.62 -11.32 10.84
C LEU A 247 -11.36 -12.17 12.09
N GLN A 248 -12.35 -12.95 12.49
CA GLN A 248 -12.09 -14.10 13.35
C GLN A 248 -11.61 -15.26 12.48
N TYR A 249 -10.38 -15.73 12.75
CA TYR A 249 -9.79 -16.89 12.09
C TYR A 249 -9.32 -17.90 13.15
N GLY A 250 -10.08 -18.97 13.34
CA GLY A 250 -9.86 -19.90 14.44
C GLY A 250 -10.03 -19.22 15.80
N ASP A 251 -8.98 -19.29 16.62
CA ASP A 251 -8.87 -18.56 17.90
C ASP A 251 -8.26 -17.15 17.72
N ALA A 252 -7.68 -16.84 16.56
CA ALA A 252 -7.10 -15.54 16.28
C ALA A 252 -8.16 -14.50 15.92
N HIS A 253 -7.92 -13.27 16.37
CA HIS A 253 -8.62 -12.06 15.95
C HIS A 253 -7.66 -11.21 15.14
N ILE A 254 -7.93 -11.07 13.85
CA ILE A 254 -7.11 -10.30 12.92
C ILE A 254 -7.81 -8.95 12.73
N ASP A 255 -7.12 -7.88 13.11
CA ASP A 255 -7.54 -6.50 12.84
C ASP A 255 -7.22 -6.17 11.38
N LEU A 256 -8.23 -5.68 10.66
CA LEU A 256 -8.19 -5.27 9.26
C LEU A 256 -8.61 -3.80 9.10
N GLY A 257 -8.81 -3.06 10.19
CA GLY A 257 -9.32 -1.68 10.15
C GLY A 257 -8.39 -0.69 9.42
N ALA A 258 -7.11 -1.06 9.23
CA ALA A 258 -6.17 -0.30 8.43
C ALA A 258 -6.14 -0.68 6.94
N VAL A 259 -6.80 -1.77 6.55
CA VAL A 259 -6.94 -2.22 5.15
C VAL A 259 -8.19 -1.57 4.56
N GLU A 260 -8.13 -0.24 4.37
CA GLU A 260 -9.27 0.62 4.00
C GLU A 260 -9.94 0.27 2.65
N GLN A 261 -9.28 -0.54 1.83
CA GLN A 261 -9.78 -1.00 0.54
C GLN A 261 -10.75 -2.19 0.64
N LEU A 262 -10.97 -2.76 1.84
CA LEU A 262 -12.05 -3.72 2.07
C LEU A 262 -13.37 -2.97 2.27
N VAL A 263 -14.31 -3.15 1.36
CA VAL A 263 -15.56 -2.37 1.30
C VAL A 263 -16.79 -3.17 1.71
N ASP A 264 -16.70 -4.50 1.74
CA ASP A 264 -17.81 -5.38 2.12
C ASP A 264 -17.37 -6.52 3.08
N PRO A 265 -18.18 -6.88 4.10
CA PRO A 265 -17.87 -8.00 4.99
C PRO A 265 -17.71 -9.37 4.29
N SER A 266 -18.32 -9.56 3.13
CA SER A 266 -18.15 -10.77 2.30
C SER A 266 -16.73 -10.87 1.74
N GLN A 267 -16.03 -9.76 1.50
CA GLN A 267 -14.61 -9.73 1.12
C GLN A 267 -13.72 -10.16 2.28
N VAL A 268 -14.01 -9.70 3.50
CA VAL A 268 -13.31 -10.15 4.72
C VAL A 268 -13.47 -11.66 4.92
N THR A 269 -14.68 -12.16 4.67
CA THR A 269 -14.96 -13.60 4.67
C THR A 269 -14.12 -14.31 3.61
N GLY A 270 -14.00 -13.73 2.41
CA GLY A 270 -13.16 -14.23 1.34
C GLY A 270 -11.69 -14.27 1.65
N VAL A 271 -11.15 -13.25 2.30
CA VAL A 271 -9.77 -13.27 2.83
C VAL A 271 -9.58 -14.45 3.78
N GLY A 272 -10.51 -14.67 4.70
CA GLY A 272 -10.45 -15.82 5.60
C GLY A 272 -10.49 -17.17 4.88
N LEU A 273 -11.36 -17.34 3.89
CA LEU A 273 -11.42 -18.58 3.10
C LEU A 273 -10.17 -18.75 2.22
N ALA A 274 -9.61 -17.67 1.69
CA ALA A 274 -8.36 -17.66 0.93
C ALA A 274 -7.17 -18.09 1.81
N LEU A 275 -7.08 -17.61 3.06
CA LEU A 275 -6.06 -18.07 4.01
C LEU A 275 -6.16 -19.58 4.28
N ALA A 276 -7.37 -20.10 4.47
CA ALA A 276 -7.59 -21.55 4.62
C ALA A 276 -7.18 -22.31 3.35
N ARG A 277 -7.52 -21.78 2.17
CA ARG A 277 -7.16 -22.39 0.88
C ARG A 277 -5.66 -22.42 0.65
N LEU A 278 -4.96 -21.33 0.99
CA LEU A 278 -3.50 -21.23 0.93
C LEU A 278 -2.86 -22.30 1.81
N ARG A 279 -3.30 -22.42 3.07
CA ARG A 279 -2.83 -23.46 3.99
C ARG A 279 -2.96 -24.86 3.39
N ASP A 280 -4.14 -25.18 2.87
CA ASP A 280 -4.46 -26.55 2.44
C ASP A 280 -3.76 -26.96 1.14
N ARG A 281 -3.42 -26.01 0.26
CA ARG A 281 -2.98 -26.32 -1.12
C ARG A 281 -1.65 -25.73 -1.54
N PHE A 282 -1.27 -24.57 -1.01
CA PHE A 282 -0.21 -23.75 -1.61
C PHE A 282 0.94 -23.46 -0.66
N LEU A 283 0.73 -23.49 0.65
CA LEU A 283 1.78 -23.37 1.66
C LEU A 283 2.37 -24.75 1.97
N ASP A 284 3.67 -24.92 1.73
CA ASP A 284 4.41 -26.17 1.98
C ASP A 284 5.73 -25.95 2.73
N GLY A 285 5.93 -24.75 3.28
CA GLY A 285 7.16 -24.35 3.95
C GLY A 285 8.37 -24.19 3.02
N ARG A 286 8.14 -24.16 1.69
CA ARG A 286 9.18 -23.93 0.68
C ARG A 286 8.83 -22.83 -0.31
N ARG A 287 7.56 -22.74 -0.71
CA ARG A 287 7.07 -21.66 -1.57
C ARG A 287 7.09 -20.32 -0.85
N THR A 288 7.47 -19.30 -1.58
CA THR A 288 7.34 -17.93 -1.12
C THR A 288 5.87 -17.52 -1.04
N LEU A 289 5.58 -16.46 -0.25
CA LEU A 289 4.25 -15.88 -0.17
C LEU A 289 3.72 -15.47 -1.55
N ALA A 290 4.55 -14.79 -2.34
CA ALA A 290 4.22 -14.37 -3.71
C ALA A 290 3.84 -15.57 -4.60
N GLU A 291 4.66 -16.63 -4.62
CA GLU A 291 4.34 -17.84 -5.40
C GLU A 291 3.05 -18.53 -4.93
N ALA A 292 2.74 -18.49 -3.63
CA ALA A 292 1.50 -19.06 -3.12
C ALA A 292 0.27 -18.22 -3.52
N LEU A 293 0.40 -16.88 -3.51
CA LEU A 293 -0.64 -15.97 -3.98
C LEU A 293 -0.88 -16.10 -5.48
N ASP A 294 0.17 -16.18 -6.31
CA ASP A 294 0.05 -16.41 -7.76
C ASP A 294 -0.71 -17.70 -8.08
N ARG A 295 -0.47 -18.75 -7.29
CA ARG A 295 -1.15 -20.05 -7.44
C ARG A 295 -2.62 -19.98 -7.04
N LEU A 296 -2.93 -19.23 -6.00
CA LEU A 296 -4.31 -18.97 -5.59
C LEU A 296 -5.04 -18.16 -6.66
N GLU A 297 -4.42 -17.10 -7.18
CA GLU A 297 -4.99 -16.27 -8.24
C GLU A 297 -5.25 -17.10 -9.51
N ALA A 298 -4.31 -17.95 -9.92
CA ALA A 298 -4.51 -18.87 -11.04
C ALA A 298 -5.66 -19.87 -10.81
N GLU A 299 -5.83 -20.36 -9.57
CA GLU A 299 -6.97 -21.20 -9.21
C GLU A 299 -8.29 -20.42 -9.33
N LEU A 300 -8.36 -19.21 -8.76
CA LEU A 300 -9.55 -18.35 -8.82
C LEU A 300 -9.91 -17.97 -10.26
N ALA A 301 -8.93 -17.66 -11.11
CA ALA A 301 -9.14 -17.37 -12.52
C ALA A 301 -9.73 -18.57 -13.29
N SER A 302 -9.32 -19.79 -12.94
CA SER A 302 -9.77 -21.02 -13.62
C SER A 302 -11.11 -21.56 -13.12
N SER A 303 -11.37 -21.41 -11.81
CA SER A 303 -12.46 -22.10 -11.10
C SER A 303 -13.48 -21.14 -10.48
N GLY A 304 -13.24 -19.83 -10.59
CA GLY A 304 -14.04 -18.79 -9.96
C GLY A 304 -13.86 -18.72 -8.45
N ILE A 305 -14.56 -17.77 -7.83
CA ILE A 305 -14.55 -17.55 -6.38
C ILE A 305 -15.08 -18.76 -5.59
N ASP A 306 -15.89 -19.61 -6.22
CA ASP A 306 -16.42 -20.83 -5.62
C ASP A 306 -15.34 -21.84 -5.24
N ALA A 307 -14.12 -21.72 -5.80
CA ALA A 307 -12.96 -22.50 -5.38
C ALA A 307 -12.62 -22.31 -3.89
N LEU A 308 -12.97 -21.15 -3.31
CA LEU A 308 -12.79 -20.86 -1.90
C LEU A 308 -13.88 -21.44 -1.01
N ARG A 309 -15.06 -21.77 -1.57
CA ARG A 309 -16.25 -22.05 -0.75
C ARG A 309 -16.04 -23.23 0.19
N ALA A 310 -15.38 -24.32 -0.20
CA ALA A 310 -15.05 -25.45 0.69
C ALA A 310 -16.14 -25.87 1.71
N GLY A 311 -17.44 -25.77 1.35
CA GLY A 311 -18.58 -26.05 2.24
C GLY A 311 -19.18 -24.84 3.00
N TYR A 312 -18.66 -23.63 2.79
CA TYR A 312 -19.21 -22.37 3.28
C TYR A 312 -20.48 -21.98 2.51
N ALA A 313 -21.58 -21.84 3.25
CA ALA A 313 -22.91 -21.58 2.71
C ALA A 313 -23.32 -20.09 2.74
N GLY A 314 -22.44 -19.18 3.15
CA GLY A 314 -22.71 -17.75 3.22
C GLY A 314 -22.26 -16.97 1.98
N ASP A 315 -22.38 -15.64 2.08
CA ASP A 315 -21.98 -14.69 1.04
C ASP A 315 -20.46 -14.50 1.02
N LEU A 316 -19.90 -14.35 -0.19
CA LEU A 316 -18.48 -14.27 -0.46
C LEU A 316 -18.25 -13.44 -1.73
N GLU A 317 -17.33 -12.48 -1.68
CA GLU A 317 -16.92 -11.67 -2.83
C GLU A 317 -15.39 -11.63 -2.96
N PRO A 318 -14.84 -11.49 -4.20
CA PRO A 318 -13.42 -11.25 -4.42
C PRO A 318 -12.99 -9.84 -3.95
N VAL A 319 -11.72 -9.70 -3.60
CA VAL A 319 -11.06 -8.41 -3.37
C VAL A 319 -10.56 -7.91 -4.72
N ALA A 320 -11.37 -7.06 -5.37
CA ALA A 320 -11.20 -6.50 -6.72
C ALA A 320 -11.43 -7.49 -7.89
N GLN A 321 -11.83 -6.95 -9.04
CA GLN A 321 -11.96 -7.65 -10.33
C GLN A 321 -11.29 -6.83 -11.43
#